data_AF-A0A7C5FNT7-F1
#
_entry.id   AF-A0A7C5FNT7-F1
#
_cell.length_a   1.000
_cell.length_b   1.000
_cell.length_c   1.000
_cell.angle_alpha   90.00
_cell.angle_beta   90.00
_cell.angle_gamma   90.00
#
_symmetry.space_group_name_H-M   'P 1'
#
loop_
_entity.id
_entity.type
_entity.pdbx_description
1 polymer ?
#
loop_
_entity_poly.entity_id
_entity_poly.type
_entity_poly.pdbx_seq_one_letter_code
_entity_poly.pdbx_strand_id
1 'polypeptide(L)'
;MRVCVAAIVLTALALMAAGAWAGEFEELTFETAGFARTVSGTVNILKTTKLTVADDQLLDQPSIEVMLELEVNGERITMVPGDFDIKDIDSSSKNKEKQTSIELRSHLWGYPITMYIEYWRDDRNTYQQKSIIVSPSRLPAGAVIKRITVESFRFADAVEPVSVTESGFGADAKGAFAAVDPAKTGRGLCWDFASGKIAFSGKHNLTAYVEPNVPLEKGYETGRLTLGAVLGKPEAVFAGYRQTMLETRYSDLAKSAGFGALKKKFRECFASCQYLPPCSTDGLVEAEGHVVAGKGFVMLFNRTAEAKKVLAPLAEKSLGLSGEVKLSDWTGLGKPSDLGTNAADGKVEIEVPANGYKIIGVNVND
;
A
#
# COMPACT_ATOMS: atom_id res chain seq x y z
N MET A 1 29.11 37.51 -46.89
CA MET A 1 27.81 38.19 -46.66
C MET A 1 26.76 37.12 -46.40
N ARG A 2 26.16 37.06 -45.18
CA ARG A 2 25.15 36.06 -44.72
C ARG A 2 25.70 34.60 -44.63
N VAL A 3 25.35 33.68 -43.70
CA VAL A 3 24.21 33.41 -42.76
C VAL A 3 23.00 32.73 -43.44
N CYS A 4 22.38 31.64 -42.95
CA CYS A 4 22.54 30.78 -41.74
C CYS A 4 23.57 29.62 -41.94
N VAL A 5 23.91 28.69 -41.02
CA VAL A 5 23.49 28.25 -39.65
C VAL A 5 22.45 27.09 -39.52
N ALA A 6 22.90 25.99 -38.87
CA ALA A 6 22.22 24.87 -38.17
C ALA A 6 21.09 24.01 -38.82
N ALA A 7 21.28 22.68 -38.79
CA ALA A 7 20.24 21.67 -38.56
C ALA A 7 20.86 20.32 -38.11
N ILE A 8 20.93 20.06 -36.80
CA ILE A 8 21.17 18.70 -36.26
C ILE A 8 19.82 18.13 -35.84
N VAL A 9 19.35 17.09 -36.52
CA VAL A 9 18.20 16.28 -36.11
C VAL A 9 18.58 14.82 -36.36
N LEU A 10 19.10 14.13 -35.34
CA LEU A 10 19.33 12.69 -35.42
C LEU A 10 18.02 11.96 -35.13
N THR A 11 17.74 10.90 -35.88
CA THR A 11 16.43 10.25 -35.93
C THR A 11 16.14 9.43 -34.66
N ALA A 12 15.36 9.99 -33.73
CA ALA A 12 14.89 9.32 -32.52
C ALA A 12 13.36 9.09 -32.56
N LEU A 13 12.88 8.37 -33.57
CA LEU A 13 11.45 8.09 -33.74
C LEU A 13 11.21 6.75 -34.46
N ALA A 14 11.51 5.65 -33.77
CA ALA A 14 11.32 4.28 -34.24
C ALA A 14 10.96 3.35 -33.07
N LEU A 15 9.69 3.31 -32.68
CA LEU A 15 9.12 2.28 -31.79
C LEU A 15 7.61 2.14 -32.06
N MET A 16 7.02 1.02 -31.64
CA MET A 16 5.56 0.74 -31.60
C MET A 16 4.83 0.53 -32.95
N ALA A 17 4.99 -0.66 -33.55
CA ALA A 17 3.86 -1.42 -34.16
C ALA A 17 4.24 -2.89 -34.45
N ALA A 18 3.51 -3.83 -33.82
CA ALA A 18 3.31 -5.26 -34.16
C ALA A 18 4.51 -6.12 -34.66
N GLY A 19 4.90 -7.14 -33.88
CA GLY A 19 5.92 -8.12 -34.30
C GLY A 19 6.17 -9.26 -33.30
N ALA A 20 5.14 -10.04 -32.96
CA ALA A 20 5.14 -10.99 -31.85
C ALA A 20 6.30 -12.02 -31.80
N TRP A 21 7.19 -11.87 -30.82
CA TRP A 21 7.80 -12.93 -30.02
C TRP A 21 7.90 -12.40 -28.58
N ALA A 22 6.95 -12.78 -27.70
CA ALA A 22 7.05 -12.51 -26.27
C ALA A 22 8.04 -13.52 -25.65
N GLY A 23 9.33 -13.23 -25.82
CA GLY A 23 10.42 -13.99 -25.21
C GLY A 23 10.68 -13.57 -23.78
N GLU A 24 11.72 -14.18 -23.19
CA GLU A 24 12.26 -13.79 -21.90
C GLU A 24 12.68 -12.31 -21.90
N PHE A 25 12.46 -11.62 -20.78
CA PHE A 25 13.07 -10.31 -20.54
C PHE A 25 14.13 -10.41 -19.44
N GLU A 26 15.25 -9.71 -19.62
CA GLU A 26 16.34 -9.69 -18.64
C GLU A 26 15.88 -9.00 -17.35
N GLU A 27 15.54 -7.71 -17.43
CA GLU A 27 15.02 -6.91 -16.32
C GLU A 27 14.00 -5.85 -16.80
N LEU A 28 12.99 -5.57 -15.98
CA LEU A 28 12.05 -4.45 -16.08
C LEU A 28 12.12 -3.64 -14.80
N THR A 29 12.47 -2.35 -14.89
CA THR A 29 12.52 -1.44 -13.73
C THR A 29 11.31 -0.51 -13.69
N PHE A 30 10.64 -0.52 -12.56
CA PHE A 30 9.54 0.35 -12.19
C PHE A 30 10.09 1.42 -11.25
N GLU A 31 10.16 2.66 -11.72
CA GLU A 31 10.71 3.81 -10.97
C GLU A 31 9.59 4.80 -10.62
N THR A 32 9.66 5.36 -9.41
CA THR A 32 8.88 6.52 -8.95
C THR A 32 9.73 7.40 -8.01
N ALA A 33 9.15 8.43 -7.40
CA ALA A 33 9.88 9.39 -6.58
C ALA A 33 10.58 8.73 -5.36
N GLY A 34 11.89 8.50 -5.48
CA GLY A 34 12.73 7.90 -4.42
C GLY A 34 12.66 6.38 -4.32
N PHE A 35 11.99 5.70 -5.26
CA PHE A 35 11.74 4.25 -5.23
C PHE A 35 12.03 3.61 -6.59
N ALA A 36 12.71 2.46 -6.60
CA ALA A 36 12.69 1.57 -7.75
C ALA A 36 12.51 0.10 -7.37
N ARG A 37 11.80 -0.63 -8.24
CA ARG A 37 11.63 -2.08 -8.20
C ARG A 37 12.11 -2.64 -9.53
N THR A 38 13.00 -3.62 -9.52
CA THR A 38 13.39 -4.35 -10.74
C THR A 38 12.89 -5.77 -10.67
N VAL A 39 12.06 -6.14 -11.64
CA VAL A 39 11.59 -7.51 -11.88
C VAL A 39 12.44 -8.12 -12.99
N SER A 40 12.65 -9.43 -12.98
CA SER A 40 13.33 -10.18 -14.04
C SER A 40 12.45 -11.36 -14.48
N GLY A 41 12.43 -11.65 -15.78
CA GLY A 41 11.67 -12.76 -16.39
C GLY A 41 12.54 -13.86 -16.97
N THR A 42 13.85 -13.85 -16.71
CA THR A 42 14.81 -14.79 -17.30
C THR A 42 14.58 -16.22 -16.77
N VAL A 43 14.63 -17.20 -17.68
CA VAL A 43 14.26 -18.61 -17.48
C VAL A 43 12.79 -18.78 -17.09
N ASN A 44 11.92 -17.86 -17.53
CA ASN A 44 10.51 -17.69 -17.13
C ASN A 44 10.26 -17.48 -15.62
N ILE A 45 11.29 -17.52 -14.75
CA ILE A 45 11.13 -17.34 -13.30
C ILE A 45 10.95 -15.85 -13.00
N LEU A 46 9.69 -15.40 -12.97
CA LEU A 46 9.35 -14.03 -12.61
C LEU A 46 9.68 -13.74 -11.13
N LYS A 47 10.59 -12.81 -10.90
CA LYS A 47 11.18 -12.50 -9.58
C LYS A 47 11.53 -11.01 -9.47
N THR A 48 11.35 -10.38 -8.31
CA THR A 48 11.99 -9.08 -8.04
C THR A 48 13.43 -9.31 -7.65
N THR A 49 14.36 -8.78 -8.46
CA THR A 49 15.81 -8.84 -8.25
C THR A 49 16.32 -7.68 -7.40
N LYS A 50 15.71 -6.50 -7.52
CA LYS A 50 16.14 -5.27 -6.84
C LYS A 50 14.95 -4.50 -6.31
N LEU A 51 15.11 -3.90 -5.13
CA LEU A 51 14.12 -3.06 -4.50
C LEU A 51 14.88 -1.96 -3.75
N THR A 52 14.98 -0.79 -4.35
CA THR A 52 15.86 0.29 -3.90
C THR A 52 15.08 1.51 -3.40
N VAL A 53 15.55 2.10 -2.30
CA VAL A 53 15.00 3.34 -1.74
C VAL A 53 16.14 4.34 -1.58
N ALA A 54 16.09 5.44 -2.35
CA ALA A 54 17.18 6.40 -2.48
C ALA A 54 18.57 5.73 -2.66
N ASP A 55 18.63 4.83 -3.64
CA ASP A 55 19.79 4.01 -4.06
C ASP A 55 20.19 2.85 -3.12
N ASP A 56 19.65 2.74 -1.91
CA ASP A 56 19.91 1.59 -1.03
C ASP A 56 19.08 0.37 -1.43
N GLN A 57 19.74 -0.75 -1.78
CA GLN A 57 19.12 -2.06 -2.03
C GLN A 57 18.65 -2.69 -0.73
N LEU A 58 17.37 -3.07 -0.66
CA LEU A 58 16.73 -3.55 0.57
C LEU A 58 16.56 -5.08 0.63
N LEU A 59 16.70 -5.81 -0.49
CA LEU A 59 16.57 -7.26 -0.53
C LEU A 59 17.90 -7.98 -0.33
N ASP A 60 17.86 -9.04 0.49
CA ASP A 60 18.94 -10.01 0.69
C ASP A 60 19.12 -10.93 -0.53
N GLN A 61 17.99 -11.34 -1.12
CA GLN A 61 17.92 -12.25 -2.25
C GLN A 61 16.75 -11.90 -3.18
N PRO A 62 16.75 -12.39 -4.43
CA PRO A 62 15.58 -12.31 -5.29
C PRO A 62 14.33 -12.92 -4.64
N SER A 63 13.18 -12.34 -4.95
CA SER A 63 11.90 -12.56 -4.27
C SER A 63 10.83 -13.08 -5.21
N ILE A 64 9.86 -13.83 -4.66
CA ILE A 64 8.82 -14.51 -5.42
C ILE A 64 7.68 -13.54 -5.72
N GLU A 65 7.40 -13.33 -7.01
CA GLU A 65 6.37 -12.39 -7.48
C GLU A 65 4.94 -12.85 -7.21
N VAL A 66 4.67 -14.15 -7.32
CA VAL A 66 3.33 -14.73 -7.19
C VAL A 66 3.41 -16.18 -6.73
N MET A 67 2.43 -16.61 -5.94
CA MET A 67 2.11 -18.03 -5.76
C MET A 67 0.59 -18.22 -5.75
N LEU A 68 0.11 -19.32 -6.33
CA LEU A 68 -1.31 -19.67 -6.38
C LEU A 68 -1.51 -21.03 -5.69
N GLU A 69 -2.26 -21.06 -4.57
CA GLU A 69 -2.73 -22.32 -3.96
C GLU A 69 -4.15 -22.62 -4.46
N LEU A 70 -4.31 -23.78 -5.10
CA LEU A 70 -5.58 -24.36 -5.52
C LEU A 70 -5.94 -25.55 -4.62
N GLU A 71 -7.23 -25.85 -4.52
CA GLU A 71 -7.75 -27.14 -4.07
C GLU A 71 -8.54 -27.79 -5.19
N VAL A 72 -8.22 -29.04 -5.50
CA VAL A 72 -8.78 -29.80 -6.62
C VAL A 72 -9.06 -31.21 -6.12
N ASN A 73 -10.31 -31.65 -6.17
CA ASN A 73 -10.75 -32.95 -5.60
C ASN A 73 -10.38 -33.18 -4.12
N GLY A 74 -10.09 -32.11 -3.37
CA GLY A 74 -9.63 -32.15 -1.97
C GLY A 74 -8.11 -32.16 -1.79
N GLU A 75 -7.33 -32.30 -2.88
CA GLU A 75 -5.87 -32.17 -2.85
C GLU A 75 -5.45 -30.71 -3.04
N ARG A 76 -4.39 -30.26 -2.36
CA ARG A 76 -3.81 -28.92 -2.56
C ARG A 76 -2.71 -28.93 -3.61
N ILE A 77 -2.77 -27.97 -4.52
CA ILE A 77 -1.77 -27.75 -5.56
C ILE A 77 -1.22 -26.34 -5.38
N THR A 78 0.09 -26.19 -5.23
CA THR A 78 0.76 -24.89 -5.14
C THR A 78 1.52 -24.65 -6.43
N MET A 79 1.22 -23.55 -7.10
CA MET A 79 1.92 -23.10 -8.30
C MET A 79 2.81 -21.92 -7.96
N VAL A 80 4.06 -21.95 -8.43
CA VAL A 80 5.12 -20.94 -8.24
C VAL A 80 5.43 -20.28 -9.60
N PRO A 81 6.22 -19.17 -9.67
CA PRO A 81 6.43 -18.47 -10.94
C PRO A 81 7.02 -19.34 -12.05
N GLY A 82 7.83 -20.34 -11.67
CA GLY A 82 8.44 -21.29 -12.61
C GLY A 82 7.48 -22.31 -13.25
N ASP A 83 6.21 -22.40 -12.83
CA ASP A 83 5.17 -23.23 -13.48
C ASP A 83 4.49 -22.49 -14.65
N PHE A 84 4.84 -21.21 -14.88
CA PHE A 84 4.25 -20.33 -15.87
C PHE A 84 5.30 -19.87 -16.89
N ASP A 85 4.85 -19.73 -18.14
CA ASP A 85 5.58 -18.99 -19.15
C ASP A 85 5.07 -17.54 -19.19
N ILE A 86 5.97 -16.58 -19.42
CA ILE A 86 5.57 -15.21 -19.80
C ILE A 86 5.05 -15.26 -21.25
N LYS A 87 3.90 -14.62 -21.52
CA LYS A 87 3.23 -14.65 -22.84
C LYS A 87 2.94 -13.30 -23.47
N ASP A 88 2.86 -12.24 -22.67
CA ASP A 88 2.81 -10.86 -23.17
C ASP A 88 3.23 -9.87 -22.07
N ILE A 89 3.61 -8.66 -22.46
CA ILE A 89 3.94 -7.54 -21.57
C ILE A 89 3.36 -6.26 -22.17
N ASP A 90 2.13 -5.92 -21.79
CA ASP A 90 1.51 -4.65 -22.20
C ASP A 90 1.93 -3.50 -21.27
N SER A 91 1.89 -2.27 -21.77
CA SER A 91 2.04 -1.07 -20.95
C SER A 91 1.22 0.10 -21.49
N SER A 92 0.30 0.58 -20.65
CA SER A 92 -0.61 1.67 -20.93
C SER A 92 -0.44 2.83 -19.95
N SER A 93 -1.14 3.94 -20.16
CA SER A 93 -1.10 5.11 -19.28
C SER A 93 -2.41 5.87 -19.31
N LYS A 94 -2.94 6.20 -18.13
CA LYS A 94 -4.24 6.86 -17.96
C LYS A 94 -4.20 7.76 -16.73
N ASN A 95 -4.65 9.02 -16.87
CA ASN A 95 -4.71 10.00 -15.77
C ASN A 95 -3.38 10.23 -15.01
N LYS A 96 -2.22 9.99 -15.68
CA LYS A 96 -0.84 10.00 -15.15
C LYS A 96 -0.41 8.73 -14.39
N GLU A 97 -1.34 7.83 -14.08
CA GLU A 97 -1.00 6.46 -13.68
C GLU A 97 -0.52 5.69 -14.93
N LYS A 98 0.68 5.11 -14.85
CA LYS A 98 1.20 4.11 -15.80
C LYS A 98 0.81 2.73 -15.29
N GLN A 99 0.37 1.87 -16.19
CA GLN A 99 0.05 0.46 -15.91
C GLN A 99 0.92 -0.42 -16.80
N THR A 100 1.56 -1.43 -16.22
CA THR A 100 2.25 -2.51 -16.95
C THR A 100 1.62 -3.82 -16.54
N SER A 101 1.24 -4.66 -17.50
CA SER A 101 0.58 -5.94 -17.26
C SER A 101 1.43 -7.05 -17.85
N ILE A 102 1.86 -8.00 -17.01
CA ILE A 102 2.62 -9.19 -17.45
C ILE A 102 1.65 -10.37 -17.50
N GLU A 103 1.41 -10.92 -18.69
CA GLU A 103 0.61 -12.13 -18.85
C GLU A 103 1.47 -13.37 -18.61
N LEU A 104 1.04 -14.20 -17.66
CA LEU A 104 1.61 -15.50 -17.33
C LEU A 104 0.63 -16.60 -17.74
N ARG A 105 1.06 -17.61 -18.48
CA ARG A 105 0.27 -18.83 -18.73
C ARG A 105 0.98 -20.06 -18.20
N SER A 106 0.28 -20.81 -17.36
CA SER A 106 0.77 -22.06 -16.80
C SER A 106 1.07 -23.08 -17.91
N HIS A 107 2.25 -23.71 -17.85
CA HIS A 107 2.58 -24.89 -18.64
C HIS A 107 2.36 -26.21 -17.86
N LEU A 108 1.92 -26.13 -16.59
CA LEU A 108 1.64 -27.30 -15.76
C LEU A 108 0.47 -28.11 -16.35
N TRP A 109 0.75 -29.36 -16.69
CA TRP A 109 -0.21 -30.21 -17.42
C TRP A 109 -1.50 -30.43 -16.61
N GLY A 110 -2.65 -30.23 -17.26
CA GLY A 110 -3.98 -30.23 -16.64
C GLY A 110 -4.45 -28.86 -16.12
N TYR A 111 -3.55 -27.90 -15.94
CA TYR A 111 -3.84 -26.60 -15.31
C TYR A 111 -3.44 -25.39 -16.19
N PRO A 112 -4.00 -25.22 -17.41
CA PRO A 112 -3.77 -24.04 -18.24
C PRO A 112 -4.54 -22.85 -17.64
N ILE A 113 -3.88 -22.18 -16.71
CA ILE A 113 -4.34 -20.98 -16.00
C ILE A 113 -3.57 -19.78 -16.55
N THR A 114 -4.31 -18.75 -16.94
CA THR A 114 -3.74 -17.43 -17.26
C THR A 114 -3.83 -16.56 -16.01
N MET A 115 -2.72 -15.93 -15.63
CA MET A 115 -2.68 -14.87 -14.63
C MET A 115 -2.13 -13.60 -15.27
N TYR A 116 -2.60 -12.44 -14.82
CA TYR A 116 -1.98 -11.15 -15.08
C TYR A 116 -1.36 -10.64 -13.79
N ILE A 117 -0.13 -10.12 -13.87
CA ILE A 117 0.48 -9.34 -12.79
C ILE A 117 0.53 -7.89 -13.24
N GLU A 118 -0.27 -7.07 -12.57
CA GLU A 118 -0.49 -5.68 -12.95
C GLU A 118 0.26 -4.76 -11.99
N TYR A 119 1.13 -3.90 -12.53
CA TYR A 119 1.88 -2.90 -11.79
C TYR A 119 1.38 -1.51 -12.16
N TRP A 120 1.00 -0.71 -11.16
CA TRP A 120 0.62 0.69 -11.33
C TRP A 120 1.61 1.62 -10.66
N ARG A 121 1.89 2.75 -11.32
CA ARG A 121 2.73 3.80 -10.74
C ARG A 121 2.40 5.18 -11.27
N ASP A 122 2.58 6.20 -10.44
CA ASP A 122 2.65 7.59 -10.89
C ASP A 122 4.06 8.10 -10.53
N ASP A 123 4.81 8.58 -11.52
CA ASP A 123 6.21 9.01 -11.33
C ASP A 123 6.37 10.10 -10.25
N ARG A 124 5.28 10.81 -9.92
CA ARG A 124 5.23 11.91 -8.94
C ARG A 124 5.06 11.44 -7.50
N ASN A 125 4.61 10.21 -7.29
CA ASN A 125 4.28 9.65 -5.98
C ASN A 125 5.43 8.76 -5.48
N THR A 126 5.56 8.56 -4.17
CA THR A 126 6.62 7.70 -3.60
C THR A 126 6.24 6.21 -3.57
N TYR A 127 5.12 5.83 -4.18
CA TYR A 127 4.56 4.48 -4.13
C TYR A 127 4.28 3.88 -5.51
N GLN A 128 4.25 2.55 -5.53
CA GLN A 128 3.77 1.72 -6.63
C GLN A 128 2.67 0.80 -6.09
N GLN A 129 1.83 0.27 -6.97
CA GLN A 129 0.81 -0.72 -6.60
C GLN A 129 0.91 -1.95 -7.48
N LYS A 130 0.47 -3.09 -6.95
CA LYS A 130 0.50 -4.39 -7.62
C LYS A 130 -0.79 -5.18 -7.34
N SER A 131 -1.34 -5.87 -8.32
CA SER A 131 -2.36 -6.91 -8.10
C SER A 131 -2.08 -8.14 -8.95
N ILE A 132 -2.73 -9.25 -8.60
CA ILE A 132 -2.78 -10.47 -9.42
C ILE A 132 -4.23 -10.64 -9.87
N ILE A 133 -4.43 -10.89 -11.16
CA ILE A 133 -5.72 -11.29 -11.74
C ILE A 133 -5.59 -12.73 -12.23
N VAL A 134 -6.28 -13.68 -11.59
CA VAL A 134 -6.41 -15.06 -12.08
C VAL A 134 -7.61 -15.11 -13.02
N SER A 135 -7.38 -15.46 -14.28
CA SER A 135 -8.44 -15.55 -15.28
C SER A 135 -9.40 -16.72 -15.00
N PRO A 136 -10.71 -16.59 -15.33
CA PRO A 136 -11.64 -17.70 -15.27
C PRO A 136 -11.17 -18.90 -16.10
N SER A 137 -11.01 -20.07 -15.47
CA SER A 137 -10.63 -21.31 -16.17
C SER A 137 -11.61 -22.45 -15.85
N ARG A 138 -11.93 -23.27 -16.85
CA ARG A 138 -12.99 -24.32 -16.76
C ARG A 138 -12.46 -25.68 -16.28
N LEU A 139 -11.38 -25.69 -15.49
CA LEU A 139 -10.54 -26.87 -15.27
C LEU A 139 -9.98 -26.97 -13.84
N PRO A 140 -9.96 -28.17 -13.26
CA PRO A 140 -11.00 -29.21 -13.33
C PRO A 140 -12.32 -28.73 -12.69
N ALA A 141 -13.42 -29.48 -12.88
CA ALA A 141 -14.69 -29.14 -12.25
C ALA A 141 -14.57 -29.17 -10.71
N GLY A 142 -14.89 -28.07 -10.05
CA GLY A 142 -14.75 -27.93 -8.60
C GLY A 142 -13.36 -27.48 -8.11
N ALA A 143 -12.47 -27.02 -9.00
CA ALA A 143 -11.23 -26.36 -8.59
C ALA A 143 -11.51 -25.03 -7.86
N VAL A 144 -10.87 -24.81 -6.71
CA VAL A 144 -11.06 -23.61 -5.87
C VAL A 144 -9.73 -22.91 -5.61
N ILE A 145 -9.67 -21.61 -5.89
CA ILE A 145 -8.56 -20.73 -5.49
C ILE A 145 -8.61 -20.58 -3.96
N LYS A 146 -7.66 -21.18 -3.26
CA LYS A 146 -7.55 -21.10 -1.79
C LYS A 146 -6.71 -19.93 -1.34
N ARG A 147 -5.62 -19.64 -2.05
CA ARG A 147 -4.72 -18.53 -1.72
C ARG A 147 -4.07 -17.95 -2.96
N ILE A 148 -3.83 -16.65 -2.94
CA ILE A 148 -2.86 -16.01 -3.83
C ILE A 148 -1.88 -15.23 -2.95
N THR A 149 -0.60 -15.55 -3.04
CA THR A 149 0.48 -14.70 -2.53
C THR A 149 0.77 -13.65 -3.58
N VAL A 150 0.57 -12.39 -3.22
CA VAL A 150 0.83 -11.21 -4.08
C VAL A 150 2.27 -10.73 -3.93
N GLU A 151 2.92 -11.01 -2.81
CA GLU A 151 4.33 -10.65 -2.60
C GLU A 151 4.99 -11.52 -1.55
N SER A 152 6.27 -11.86 -1.75
CA SER A 152 7.09 -12.52 -0.72
C SER A 152 8.54 -12.02 -0.76
N PHE A 153 8.80 -10.87 -0.13
CA PHE A 153 10.14 -10.30 0.03
C PHE A 153 10.91 -10.94 1.19
N ARG A 154 12.24 -11.05 1.03
CA ARG A 154 13.20 -11.27 2.10
C ARG A 154 14.18 -10.10 2.11
N PHE A 155 14.06 -9.24 3.11
CA PHE A 155 14.92 -8.07 3.25
C PHE A 155 16.27 -8.44 3.86
N ALA A 156 17.28 -7.60 3.65
CA ALA A 156 18.58 -7.73 4.29
C ALA A 156 18.50 -7.41 5.80
N ASP A 157 19.43 -7.94 6.61
CA ASP A 157 19.42 -7.78 8.07
C ASP A 157 19.43 -6.31 8.54
N ALA A 158 19.93 -5.38 7.73
CA ALA A 158 19.92 -3.93 8.00
C ALA A 158 18.52 -3.28 7.89
N VAL A 159 17.53 -4.01 7.38
CA VAL A 159 16.14 -3.56 7.18
C VAL A 159 15.30 -4.11 8.33
N GLU A 160 15.35 -3.42 9.45
CA GLU A 160 14.62 -3.78 10.66
C GLU A 160 13.14 -3.38 10.53
N PRO A 161 12.17 -4.21 10.96
CA PRO A 161 10.79 -3.75 11.11
C PRO A 161 10.76 -2.60 12.12
N VAL A 162 9.92 -1.57 11.89
CA VAL A 162 9.86 -0.43 12.82
C VAL A 162 9.50 -0.93 14.22
N SER A 163 10.47 -0.86 15.13
CA SER A 163 10.37 -1.42 16.47
C SER A 163 9.28 -0.69 17.26
N VAL A 164 8.26 -1.48 17.63
CA VAL A 164 6.98 -1.00 18.15
C VAL A 164 7.12 -0.33 19.54
N THR A 165 8.20 -0.62 20.26
CA THR A 165 8.39 -0.31 21.67
C THR A 165 8.92 1.09 21.98
N GLU A 166 9.58 1.78 21.04
CA GLU A 166 10.25 3.06 21.36
C GLU A 166 9.39 4.31 21.08
N SER A 167 8.34 4.19 20.27
CA SER A 167 7.60 5.32 19.69
C SER A 167 6.10 5.33 19.99
N GLY A 168 5.62 4.43 20.87
CA GLY A 168 4.22 4.37 21.29
C GLY A 168 3.28 3.63 20.32
N PHE A 169 3.81 2.72 19.52
CA PHE A 169 3.01 1.90 18.61
C PHE A 169 2.46 0.66 19.36
N GLY A 170 1.37 0.06 18.89
CA GLY A 170 0.70 -1.04 19.59
C GLY A 170 1.44 -2.38 19.46
N ALA A 171 1.70 -3.06 20.58
CA ALA A 171 2.60 -4.23 20.76
C ALA A 171 2.37 -5.49 19.89
N ASP A 172 1.45 -5.47 18.92
CA ASP A 172 0.98 -6.63 18.16
C ASP A 172 1.22 -6.38 16.66
N ALA A 173 2.21 -7.04 16.06
CA ALA A 173 2.71 -6.76 14.70
C ALA A 173 1.75 -7.13 13.54
N LYS A 174 0.45 -7.28 13.83
CA LYS A 174 -0.66 -7.66 12.94
C LYS A 174 -1.03 -6.53 11.97
N GLY A 175 -0.11 -6.24 11.06
CA GLY A 175 -0.23 -5.16 10.08
C GLY A 175 1.12 -4.74 9.49
N ALA A 176 2.23 -5.11 10.16
CA ALA A 176 3.60 -4.93 9.69
C ALA A 176 3.87 -3.49 9.22
N PHE A 177 3.87 -2.51 10.13
CA PHE A 177 4.03 -1.12 9.72
C PHE A 177 5.50 -0.74 9.48
N ALA A 178 5.91 -0.88 8.21
CA ALA A 178 7.20 -0.49 7.65
C ALA A 178 8.44 -1.24 8.16
N ALA A 179 9.50 -1.20 7.34
CA ALA A 179 10.85 -1.60 7.72
C ALA A 179 11.89 -0.61 7.17
N VAL A 180 12.93 -0.33 7.97
CA VAL A 180 13.78 0.88 7.88
C VAL A 180 15.22 0.51 8.30
N ASP A 181 16.25 1.26 7.85
CA ASP A 181 17.53 1.39 8.59
C ASP A 181 17.42 2.62 9.52
N PRO A 182 17.03 2.45 10.79
CA PRO A 182 16.90 3.56 11.74
C PRO A 182 18.26 4.08 12.22
N ALA A 183 19.34 3.31 12.06
CA ALA A 183 20.64 3.60 12.66
C ALA A 183 21.50 4.55 11.81
N LYS A 184 21.27 4.62 10.48
CA LYS A 184 22.15 5.36 9.57
C LYS A 184 21.45 6.30 8.59
N THR A 185 20.29 5.93 8.04
CA THR A 185 19.77 6.62 6.85
C THR A 185 18.36 7.20 6.99
N GLY A 186 17.50 6.61 7.82
CA GLY A 186 16.08 6.97 7.83
C GLY A 186 15.42 6.68 6.48
N ARG A 187 15.75 5.54 5.87
CA ARG A 187 15.19 5.08 4.60
C ARG A 187 14.51 3.73 4.82
N GLY A 188 13.36 3.53 4.18
CA GLY A 188 12.62 2.30 4.32
C GLY A 188 11.44 2.18 3.37
N LEU A 189 10.70 1.09 3.55
CA LEU A 189 9.46 0.78 2.85
C LEU A 189 8.29 0.78 3.82
N CYS A 190 7.14 1.28 3.38
CA CYS A 190 5.83 0.96 3.93
C CYS A 190 5.02 0.18 2.88
N TRP A 191 3.97 -0.50 3.32
CA TRP A 191 3.09 -1.25 2.43
C TRP A 191 1.67 -1.30 2.98
N ASP A 192 0.71 -1.47 2.09
CA ASP A 192 -0.72 -1.54 2.42
C ASP A 192 -1.45 -2.55 1.56
N PHE A 193 -2.36 -3.34 2.15
CA PHE A 193 -3.15 -4.32 1.39
C PHE A 193 -4.57 -4.44 1.91
N ALA A 194 -5.48 -3.62 1.36
CA ALA A 194 -6.86 -3.50 1.82
C ALA A 194 -7.68 -4.79 1.80
N SER A 195 -7.43 -5.64 0.81
CA SER A 195 -8.18 -6.86 0.49
C SER A 195 -7.59 -8.14 1.08
N GLY A 196 -6.43 -8.06 1.75
CA GLY A 196 -5.63 -9.22 2.12
C GLY A 196 -5.00 -9.18 3.51
N LYS A 197 -4.10 -10.13 3.72
CA LYS A 197 -3.32 -10.35 4.94
C LYS A 197 -1.86 -10.06 4.66
N ILE A 198 -1.19 -9.49 5.65
CA ILE A 198 0.24 -9.22 5.63
C ILE A 198 0.85 -9.91 6.85
N ALA A 199 1.93 -10.66 6.64
CA ALA A 199 2.72 -11.26 7.71
C ALA A 199 4.18 -10.82 7.55
N PHE A 200 4.78 -10.33 8.64
CA PHE A 200 6.22 -10.10 8.74
C PHE A 200 6.80 -11.06 9.79
N SER A 201 7.95 -11.66 9.49
CA SER A 201 8.60 -12.67 10.33
C SER A 201 9.91 -12.14 10.93
N GLY A 202 10.30 -12.67 12.09
CA GLY A 202 11.61 -12.42 12.73
C GLY A 202 12.82 -13.01 11.97
N LYS A 203 12.70 -13.15 10.65
CA LYS A 203 13.76 -13.48 9.67
C LYS A 203 13.72 -12.51 8.48
N HIS A 204 13.21 -11.30 8.70
CA HIS A 204 13.08 -10.21 7.72
C HIS A 204 12.29 -10.59 6.44
N ASN A 205 11.43 -11.62 6.49
CA ASN A 205 10.52 -11.96 5.38
C ASN A 205 9.15 -11.29 5.59
N LEU A 206 8.68 -10.62 4.53
CA LEU A 206 7.34 -10.05 4.40
C LEU A 206 6.56 -10.88 3.36
N THR A 207 5.36 -11.34 3.73
CA THR A 207 4.44 -12.04 2.80
C THR A 207 3.08 -11.36 2.79
N ALA A 208 2.65 -10.90 1.62
CA ALA A 208 1.32 -10.34 1.38
C ALA A 208 0.47 -11.33 0.57
N TYR A 209 -0.71 -11.70 1.07
CA TYR A 209 -1.54 -12.75 0.48
C TYR A 209 -3.03 -12.57 0.75
N VAL A 210 -3.87 -13.19 -0.08
CA VAL A 210 -5.33 -13.29 0.07
C VAL A 210 -5.73 -14.76 0.18
N GLU A 211 -6.85 -15.04 0.86
CA GLU A 211 -7.42 -16.39 0.99
C GLU A 211 -8.89 -16.38 0.54
N PRO A 212 -9.17 -16.28 -0.78
CA PRO A 212 -10.52 -15.94 -1.25
C PRO A 212 -11.51 -17.11 -1.22
N ASN A 213 -11.03 -18.36 -1.28
CA ASN A 213 -11.85 -19.57 -1.35
C ASN A 213 -12.95 -19.49 -2.43
N VAL A 214 -12.57 -19.04 -3.64
CA VAL A 214 -13.48 -18.86 -4.79
C VAL A 214 -13.28 -19.95 -5.85
N PRO A 215 -14.35 -20.43 -6.51
CA PRO A 215 -14.22 -21.36 -7.64
C PRO A 215 -13.44 -20.75 -8.81
N LEU A 216 -12.52 -21.52 -9.39
CA LEU A 216 -11.60 -21.07 -10.44
C LEU A 216 -12.31 -20.67 -11.75
N GLU A 217 -13.50 -21.20 -12.02
CA GLU A 217 -14.31 -20.82 -13.19
C GLU A 217 -14.91 -19.40 -13.10
N LYS A 218 -14.74 -18.70 -11.97
CA LYS A 218 -15.10 -17.29 -11.80
C LYS A 218 -13.93 -16.32 -11.97
N GLY A 219 -12.69 -16.83 -11.93
CA GLY A 219 -11.49 -16.01 -11.79
C GLY A 219 -11.45 -15.27 -10.45
N TYR A 220 -10.42 -14.44 -10.24
CA TYR A 220 -10.29 -13.59 -9.06
C TYR A 220 -9.29 -12.44 -9.29
N GLU A 221 -9.55 -11.26 -8.72
CA GLU A 221 -8.57 -10.17 -8.61
C GLU A 221 -8.24 -9.94 -7.13
N THR A 222 -6.95 -9.84 -6.80
CA THR A 222 -6.50 -9.70 -5.40
C THR A 222 -6.76 -8.35 -4.76
N GLY A 223 -7.21 -7.35 -5.52
CA GLY A 223 -7.06 -5.94 -5.18
C GLY A 223 -5.60 -5.49 -5.18
N ARG A 224 -5.39 -4.17 -5.05
CA ARG A 224 -4.06 -3.55 -5.10
C ARG A 224 -3.33 -3.62 -3.76
N LEU A 225 -2.23 -4.37 -3.70
CA LEU A 225 -1.14 -4.18 -2.73
C LEU A 225 -0.41 -2.88 -3.10
N THR A 226 -0.20 -1.98 -2.14
CA THR A 226 0.61 -0.76 -2.31
C THR A 226 1.95 -0.95 -1.64
N LEU A 227 3.03 -0.53 -2.30
CA LEU A 227 4.40 -0.50 -1.78
C LEU A 227 4.91 0.94 -1.90
N GLY A 228 5.18 1.59 -0.77
CA GLY A 228 5.69 2.96 -0.71
C GLY A 228 7.14 3.00 -0.23
N ALA A 229 8.00 3.71 -0.94
CA ALA A 229 9.26 4.17 -0.38
C ALA A 229 9.00 5.36 0.56
N VAL A 230 9.79 5.44 1.63
CA VAL A 230 9.68 6.50 2.62
C VAL A 230 11.04 6.92 3.16
N LEU A 231 11.17 8.23 3.38
CA LEU A 231 12.42 8.92 3.68
C LEU A 231 12.20 9.84 4.90
N GLY A 232 13.13 9.80 5.85
CA GLY A 232 13.11 10.56 7.09
C GLY A 232 12.98 9.70 8.35
N LYS A 233 12.66 10.34 9.47
CA LYS A 233 12.43 9.67 10.76
C LYS A 233 11.12 8.87 10.75
N PRO A 234 10.88 7.93 11.69
CA PRO A 234 9.67 7.11 11.74
C PRO A 234 8.34 7.88 11.67
N GLU A 235 8.28 9.12 12.15
CA GLU A 235 7.09 9.98 12.05
C GLU A 235 6.85 10.48 10.61
N ALA A 236 7.93 10.76 9.85
CA ALA A 236 7.85 11.05 8.42
C ALA A 236 7.52 9.78 7.60
N VAL A 237 8.00 8.61 8.04
CA VAL A 237 7.63 7.30 7.48
C VAL A 237 6.12 7.05 7.66
N PHE A 238 5.56 7.34 8.84
CA PHE A 238 4.12 7.28 9.09
C PHE A 238 3.36 8.30 8.23
N ALA A 239 3.78 9.57 8.20
CA ALA A 239 3.12 10.60 7.38
C ALA A 239 3.07 10.25 5.89
N GLY A 240 4.15 9.70 5.32
CA GLY A 240 4.21 9.25 3.92
C GLY A 240 3.25 8.09 3.63
N TYR A 241 3.16 7.12 4.54
CA TYR A 241 2.15 6.06 4.47
C TYR A 241 0.73 6.61 4.56
N ARG A 242 0.44 7.53 5.50
CA ARG A 242 -0.92 8.06 5.67
C ARG A 242 -1.36 8.93 4.50
N GLN A 243 -0.46 9.69 3.89
CA GLN A 243 -0.73 10.37 2.62
C GLN A 243 -1.00 9.36 1.48
N THR A 244 -0.26 8.25 1.42
CA THR A 244 -0.49 7.15 0.45
C THR A 244 -1.84 6.46 0.65
N MET A 245 -2.22 6.15 1.89
CA MET A 245 -3.53 5.60 2.27
C MET A 245 -4.68 6.55 1.93
N LEU A 246 -4.50 7.83 2.23
CA LEU A 246 -5.45 8.88 1.94
C LEU A 246 -5.68 9.00 0.42
N GLU A 247 -4.63 9.01 -0.39
CA GLU A 247 -4.73 9.11 -1.85
C GLU A 247 -5.35 7.87 -2.50
N THR A 248 -5.00 6.67 -2.02
CA THR A 248 -5.42 5.40 -2.65
C THR A 248 -6.79 4.90 -2.19
N ARG A 249 -7.08 4.93 -0.88
CA ARG A 249 -8.35 4.43 -0.31
C ARG A 249 -9.40 5.52 -0.13
N TYR A 250 -8.99 6.69 0.38
CA TYR A 250 -9.89 7.79 0.74
C TYR A 250 -9.79 8.96 -0.25
N SER A 251 -9.69 8.62 -1.55
CA SER A 251 -9.27 9.56 -2.60
C SER A 251 -10.18 10.80 -2.72
N ASP A 252 -11.45 10.68 -2.36
CA ASP A 252 -12.42 11.78 -2.39
C ASP A 252 -12.18 12.79 -1.26
N LEU A 253 -11.73 12.31 -0.09
CA LEU A 253 -11.22 13.18 0.98
C LEU A 253 -9.88 13.81 0.57
N ALA A 254 -8.99 13.04 -0.05
CA ALA A 254 -7.70 13.54 -0.54
C ALA A 254 -7.85 14.70 -1.53
N LYS A 255 -8.84 14.59 -2.43
CA LYS A 255 -9.17 15.56 -3.49
C LYS A 255 -10.14 16.65 -3.02
N SER A 256 -10.71 16.55 -1.82
CA SER A 256 -11.70 17.49 -1.30
C SER A 256 -11.10 18.88 -1.09
N ALA A 257 -11.70 19.88 -1.73
CA ALA A 257 -11.36 21.29 -1.50
C ALA A 257 -11.57 21.71 -0.03
N GLY A 258 -12.55 21.11 0.66
CA GLY A 258 -12.78 21.33 2.09
C GLY A 258 -11.65 20.77 2.96
N PHE A 259 -11.11 19.60 2.63
CA PHE A 259 -9.95 19.06 3.36
C PHE A 259 -8.65 19.80 3.02
N GLY A 260 -8.48 20.26 1.78
CA GLY A 260 -7.42 21.20 1.42
C GLY A 260 -7.51 22.52 2.21
N ALA A 261 -8.72 23.05 2.41
CA ALA A 261 -8.95 24.23 3.24
C ALA A 261 -8.70 23.96 4.73
N LEU A 262 -9.10 22.81 5.26
CA LEU A 262 -8.83 22.39 6.64
C LEU A 262 -7.32 22.30 6.91
N LYS A 263 -6.59 21.56 6.06
CA LYS A 263 -5.12 21.46 6.14
C LYS A 263 -4.41 22.81 5.98
N LYS A 264 -5.01 23.78 5.28
CA LYS A 264 -4.52 25.15 5.19
C LYS A 264 -4.83 26.00 6.43
N LYS A 265 -6.04 25.89 7.01
CA LYS A 265 -6.46 26.61 8.23
C LYS A 265 -5.65 26.17 9.45
N PHE A 266 -5.35 24.88 9.54
CA PHE A 266 -4.65 24.26 10.68
C PHE A 266 -3.29 23.65 10.30
N ARG A 267 -2.52 24.37 9.46
CA ARG A 267 -1.26 23.88 8.87
C ARG A 267 -0.26 23.34 9.90
N GLU A 268 -0.19 23.95 11.07
CA GLU A 268 0.73 23.52 12.15
C GLU A 268 0.36 22.14 12.72
N CYS A 269 -0.95 21.88 12.88
CA CYS A 269 -1.46 20.58 13.33
C CYS A 269 -1.13 19.48 12.31
N PHE A 270 -1.45 19.72 11.03
CA PHE A 270 -1.17 18.79 9.93
C PHE A 270 0.30 18.76 9.45
N ALA A 271 1.21 19.48 10.13
CA ALA A 271 2.65 19.32 9.95
C ALA A 271 3.23 18.22 10.87
N SER A 272 2.49 17.82 11.90
CA SER A 272 2.74 16.62 12.71
C SER A 272 1.76 15.52 12.31
N CYS A 273 2.23 14.26 12.22
CA CYS A 273 1.36 13.11 12.08
C CYS A 273 1.79 12.05 13.10
N GLN A 274 0.96 11.83 14.13
CA GLN A 274 1.19 10.83 15.16
C GLN A 274 0.48 9.52 14.81
N TYR A 275 1.18 8.40 14.98
CA TYR A 275 0.51 7.10 15.02
C TYR A 275 -0.38 7.01 16.26
N LEU A 276 -1.53 6.35 16.09
CA LEU A 276 -2.42 5.93 17.17
C LEU A 276 -2.78 4.45 16.96
N PRO A 277 -2.81 3.62 18.02
CA PRO A 277 -3.23 2.23 17.91
C PRO A 277 -4.65 2.09 17.30
N PRO A 278 -4.94 0.99 16.58
CA PRO A 278 -6.29 0.73 16.06
C PRO A 278 -7.34 0.76 17.17
N CYS A 279 -8.42 1.51 16.96
CA CYS A 279 -9.39 1.83 18.00
C CYS A 279 -10.52 0.79 18.15
N SER A 280 -10.50 -0.26 17.33
CA SER A 280 -11.43 -1.39 17.37
C SER A 280 -10.73 -2.69 17.74
N THR A 281 -11.43 -3.61 18.41
CA THR A 281 -10.91 -4.91 18.87
C THR A 281 -10.52 -5.86 17.73
N ASP A 282 -11.05 -5.62 16.52
CA ASP A 282 -10.69 -6.33 15.29
C ASP A 282 -9.53 -5.66 14.52
N GLY A 283 -9.06 -4.49 14.97
CA GLY A 283 -8.04 -3.69 14.30
C GLY A 283 -8.48 -3.04 12.98
N LEU A 284 -9.76 -3.11 12.62
CA LEU A 284 -10.26 -2.66 11.32
C LEU A 284 -10.60 -1.17 11.25
N VAL A 285 -10.66 -0.47 12.40
CA VAL A 285 -10.68 0.99 12.49
C VAL A 285 -9.31 1.51 12.87
N GLU A 286 -8.63 2.15 11.92
CA GLU A 286 -7.34 2.80 12.13
C GLU A 286 -7.52 4.23 12.65
N ALA A 287 -6.47 4.78 13.26
CA ALA A 287 -6.44 6.16 13.72
C ALA A 287 -5.09 6.86 13.46
N GLU A 288 -5.12 8.18 13.41
CA GLU A 288 -3.94 9.05 13.39
C GLU A 288 -4.21 10.34 14.18
N GLY A 289 -3.16 10.89 14.77
CA GLY A 289 -3.15 12.21 15.38
C GLY A 289 -2.52 13.24 14.46
N HIS A 290 -3.04 14.46 14.54
CA HIS A 290 -2.44 15.69 14.02
C HIS A 290 -2.55 16.74 15.13
N VAL A 291 -1.92 16.50 16.28
CA VAL A 291 -2.07 17.30 17.51
C VAL A 291 -0.75 17.95 17.92
N VAL A 292 -0.79 19.26 18.18
CA VAL A 292 0.35 20.07 18.64
C VAL A 292 -0.10 20.90 19.84
N ALA A 293 0.69 20.88 20.93
CA ALA A 293 0.43 21.64 22.16
C ALA A 293 -1.02 21.50 22.70
N GLY A 294 -1.56 20.27 22.66
CA GLY A 294 -2.91 19.97 23.16
C GLY A 294 -4.07 20.37 22.22
N LYS A 295 -3.78 20.78 20.98
CA LYS A 295 -4.77 21.21 19.96
C LYS A 295 -4.52 20.55 18.60
N GLY A 296 -5.58 20.12 17.92
CA GLY A 296 -5.47 19.62 16.55
C GLY A 296 -6.59 18.65 16.19
N PHE A 297 -6.25 17.55 15.53
CA PHE A 297 -7.22 16.57 15.03
C PHE A 297 -6.82 15.13 15.37
N VAL A 298 -7.83 14.28 15.53
CA VAL A 298 -7.73 12.82 15.47
C VAL A 298 -8.58 12.37 14.29
N MET A 299 -8.00 11.62 13.35
CA MET A 299 -8.72 11.10 12.19
C MET A 299 -8.87 9.58 12.31
N LEU A 300 -10.11 9.10 12.25
CA LEU A 300 -10.47 7.68 12.34
C LEU A 300 -10.89 7.17 10.97
N PHE A 301 -10.48 5.96 10.60
CA PHE A 301 -10.71 5.38 9.28
C PHE A 301 -11.21 3.95 9.41
N ASN A 302 -12.46 3.70 9.00
CA ASN A 302 -13.10 2.39 9.03
C ASN A 302 -12.89 1.67 7.69
N ARG A 303 -12.35 0.46 7.75
CA ARG A 303 -12.01 -0.38 6.60
C ARG A 303 -13.04 -1.47 6.30
N THR A 304 -14.21 -1.43 6.97
CA THR A 304 -15.25 -2.46 6.88
C THR A 304 -16.51 -1.94 6.19
N ALA A 305 -17.27 -2.86 5.57
CA ALA A 305 -18.56 -2.56 4.93
C ALA A 305 -19.70 -2.25 5.91
N GLU A 306 -19.42 -2.16 7.21
CA GLU A 306 -20.38 -1.88 8.29
C GLU A 306 -19.94 -0.63 9.07
N ALA A 307 -20.88 0.09 9.68
CA ALA A 307 -20.52 1.15 10.62
C ALA A 307 -19.92 0.55 11.89
N LYS A 308 -18.84 1.16 12.42
CA LYS A 308 -18.14 0.68 13.61
C LYS A 308 -18.17 1.75 14.70
N LYS A 309 -18.58 1.36 15.91
CA LYS A 309 -18.39 2.17 17.12
C LYS A 309 -17.04 1.84 17.75
N VAL A 310 -16.29 2.87 18.09
CA VAL A 310 -14.96 2.78 18.71
C VAL A 310 -14.83 3.79 19.83
N LEU A 311 -13.89 3.56 20.75
CA LEU A 311 -13.46 4.60 21.69
C LEU A 311 -12.47 5.53 20.99
N ALA A 312 -12.65 6.83 21.15
CA ALA A 312 -11.68 7.81 20.67
C ALA A 312 -10.34 7.63 21.41
N PRO A 313 -9.19 7.60 20.71
CA PRO A 313 -7.86 7.35 21.28
C PRO A 313 -7.26 8.57 22.01
N LEU A 314 -8.07 9.29 22.79
CA LEU A 314 -7.69 10.54 23.47
C LEU A 314 -6.63 10.32 24.56
N ALA A 315 -6.62 9.13 25.17
CA ALA A 315 -5.69 8.74 26.22
C ALA A 315 -4.28 8.42 25.69
N GLU A 316 -4.05 8.43 24.36
CA GLU A 316 -2.78 8.09 23.77
C GLU A 316 -1.71 9.15 24.04
N LYS A 317 -0.60 8.72 24.66
CA LYS A 317 0.46 9.62 25.13
C LYS A 317 1.12 10.42 24.00
N SER A 318 1.09 9.91 22.77
CA SER A 318 1.60 10.58 21.57
C SER A 318 0.85 11.87 21.23
N LEU A 319 -0.41 12.03 21.67
CA LEU A 319 -1.19 13.25 21.47
C LEU A 319 -0.87 14.38 22.46
N GLY A 320 -0.20 14.07 23.58
CA GLY A 320 0.12 15.06 24.62
C GLY A 320 -1.10 15.74 25.26
N LEU A 321 -2.26 15.08 25.28
CA LEU A 321 -3.49 15.61 25.88
C LEU A 321 -3.47 15.47 27.40
N SER A 322 -4.10 16.42 28.09
CA SER A 322 -4.22 16.43 29.56
C SER A 322 -5.40 17.29 30.01
N GLY A 323 -6.03 16.94 31.13
CA GLY A 323 -7.17 17.69 31.67
C GLY A 323 -8.42 17.54 30.81
N GLU A 324 -9.24 18.60 30.75
CA GLU A 324 -10.42 18.65 29.89
C GLU A 324 -10.06 19.02 28.44
N VAL A 325 -10.64 18.30 27.48
CA VAL A 325 -10.53 18.53 26.05
C VAL A 325 -11.92 18.78 25.44
N LYS A 326 -12.01 19.81 24.60
CA LYS A 326 -13.22 20.11 23.80
C LYS A 326 -13.17 19.35 22.49
N LEU A 327 -14.24 18.65 22.16
CA LEU A 327 -14.31 17.77 21.00
C LEU A 327 -15.33 18.30 19.99
N SER A 328 -15.04 18.13 18.72
CA SER A 328 -15.87 18.61 17.61
C SER A 328 -15.78 17.70 16.40
N ASP A 329 -16.87 17.53 15.66
CA ASP A 329 -16.90 16.76 14.42
C ASP A 329 -16.64 17.67 13.22
N TRP A 330 -15.50 17.45 12.56
CA TRP A 330 -15.05 18.16 11.36
C TRP A 330 -15.22 17.33 10.08
N THR A 331 -15.89 16.17 10.14
CA THR A 331 -16.10 15.28 8.99
C THR A 331 -16.86 15.97 7.85
N GLY A 332 -17.67 17.00 8.16
CA GLY A 332 -18.34 17.85 7.18
C GLY A 332 -17.45 18.92 6.49
N LEU A 333 -16.17 19.05 6.88
CA LEU A 333 -15.13 19.86 6.22
C LEU A 333 -15.42 21.36 6.00
N GLY A 334 -16.44 21.93 6.65
CA GLY A 334 -16.85 23.33 6.45
C GLY A 334 -17.37 24.06 7.69
N LYS A 335 -18.07 23.36 8.59
CA LYS A 335 -18.46 23.87 9.91
C LYS A 335 -18.43 22.71 10.92
N PRO A 336 -17.78 22.85 12.09
CA PRO A 336 -17.83 21.83 13.12
C PRO A 336 -19.22 21.73 13.78
N SER A 337 -19.60 20.53 14.20
CA SER A 337 -20.62 20.32 15.23
C SER A 337 -19.98 19.90 16.56
N ASP A 338 -20.48 20.41 17.67
CA ASP A 338 -19.98 20.10 19.01
C ASP A 338 -20.16 18.61 19.36
N LEU A 339 -19.15 18.02 20.01
CA LEU A 339 -19.18 16.68 20.61
C LEU A 339 -19.03 16.73 22.15
N GLY A 340 -19.01 17.94 22.72
CA GLY A 340 -18.92 18.19 24.15
C GLY A 340 -17.48 18.30 24.68
N THR A 341 -17.39 18.41 26.00
CA THR A 341 -16.11 18.44 26.74
C THR A 341 -15.95 17.13 27.51
N ASN A 342 -14.78 16.52 27.44
CA ASN A 342 -14.44 15.26 28.12
C ASN A 342 -13.05 15.37 28.78
N ALA A 343 -12.74 14.51 29.73
CA ALA A 343 -11.36 14.33 30.16
C ALA A 343 -10.51 13.67 29.05
N ALA A 344 -9.20 13.94 29.01
CA ALA A 344 -8.29 13.34 28.04
C ALA A 344 -8.21 11.80 28.13
N ASP A 345 -8.40 11.23 29.32
CA ASP A 345 -8.54 9.79 29.57
C ASP A 345 -10.00 9.27 29.50
N GLY A 346 -10.92 10.14 29.09
CA GLY A 346 -12.36 9.87 29.00
C GLY A 346 -12.74 8.91 27.87
N LYS A 347 -13.70 8.03 28.15
CA LYS A 347 -14.24 7.06 27.19
C LYS A 347 -15.31 7.71 26.30
N VAL A 348 -14.89 8.29 25.18
CA VAL A 348 -15.78 8.88 24.19
C VAL A 348 -16.06 7.87 23.07
N GLU A 349 -17.29 7.40 22.94
CA GLU A 349 -17.70 6.56 21.81
C GLU A 349 -17.91 7.40 20.54
N ILE A 350 -17.30 6.98 19.44
CA ILE A 350 -17.43 7.58 18.11
C ILE A 350 -17.88 6.50 17.13
N GLU A 351 -18.92 6.80 16.36
CA GLU A 351 -19.36 5.98 15.23
C GLU A 351 -18.66 6.42 13.94
N VAL A 352 -17.96 5.49 13.29
CA VAL A 352 -17.23 5.69 12.04
C VAL A 352 -17.96 4.94 10.92
N PRO A 353 -18.42 5.62 9.85
CA PRO A 353 -19.27 5.01 8.82
C PRO A 353 -18.56 3.92 8.03
N ALA A 354 -19.35 3.01 7.44
CA ALA A 354 -18.86 1.94 6.57
C ALA A 354 -17.96 2.47 5.44
N ASN A 355 -16.78 1.87 5.26
CA ASN A 355 -15.74 2.25 4.30
C ASN A 355 -15.36 3.76 4.33
N GLY A 356 -15.63 4.44 5.45
CA GLY A 356 -15.52 5.88 5.57
C GLY A 356 -14.56 6.33 6.67
N TYR A 357 -14.65 7.60 7.02
CA TYR A 357 -13.76 8.26 7.98
C TYR A 357 -14.54 9.17 8.94
N LYS A 358 -13.87 9.58 10.00
CA LYS A 358 -14.34 10.59 10.96
C LYS A 358 -13.18 11.53 11.30
N ILE A 359 -13.43 12.84 11.32
CA ILE A 359 -12.42 13.84 11.69
C ILE A 359 -12.87 14.48 12.99
N ILE A 360 -12.17 14.19 14.09
CA ILE A 360 -12.44 14.73 15.42
C ILE A 360 -11.47 15.86 15.69
N GLY A 361 -11.98 17.08 15.83
CA GLY A 361 -11.21 18.23 16.27
C GLY A 361 -11.10 18.28 17.79
N VAL A 362 -9.86 18.36 18.30
CA VAL A 362 -9.52 18.46 19.72
C VAL A 362 -9.01 19.88 20.02
N ASN A 363 -9.71 20.59 20.90
CA ASN A 363 -9.44 21.99 21.29
C ASN A 363 -9.34 22.99 20.11
N VAL A 364 -9.86 22.62 18.93
CA VAL A 364 -9.99 23.49 17.75
C VAL A 364 -11.32 24.24 17.77
N ASN A 365 -11.33 25.40 18.41
CA ASN A 365 -12.36 26.40 18.18
C ASN A 365 -12.21 26.96 16.75
N ASP A 366 -13.33 27.39 16.16
CA ASP A 366 -13.44 27.89 14.78
C ASP A 366 -12.95 29.34 14.62
#